data_AF-A0A967S243-F1
#
_entry.id   AF-A0A967S243-F1
#
_cell.length_a   1.000
_cell.length_b   1.000
_cell.length_c   1.000
_cell.angle_alpha   90.00
_cell.angle_beta   90.00
_cell.angle_gamma   90.00
#
_symmetry.space_group_name_H-M   'P 1'
#
loop_
_entity.id
_entity.type
_entity.pdbx_description
1 polymer ?
#
loop_
_entity_poly.entity_id
_entity_poly.type
_entity_poly.pdbx_seq_one_letter_code
_entity_poly.pdbx_strand_id
1 'polypeptide(L)'
;MTTRTYAAGMGWLTSERTVRGTAVIQDRSYTRTNGGRLSSVSSPFAGESWDYGYDARQRLVSATHVGSPADDQAFTYDTLGRLTFNSRLGEYTYGTAQPHAVRTAGANAYTYDANGNMLSGGGRTMRWNAENRLAQVWSAEGTATFGYDGDGRRVVMSDGAGVHHFVGDDYEVRDVNVPGQTEVTKYLSLGGVLVARKVGNELRWVHTDHQGSTNVETDAGGAVV
;
A
#
# COMPACT_ATOMS: atom_id res chain seq x y z
N MET A 1 -20.74 12.65 -2.28
CA MET A 1 -21.19 12.15 -0.97
C MET A 1 -20.70 10.74 -0.84
N THR A 2 -20.06 10.41 0.29
CA THR A 2 -19.67 9.05 0.62
C THR A 2 -20.52 8.56 1.78
N THR A 3 -21.10 7.37 1.63
CA THR A 3 -21.90 6.70 2.65
C THR A 3 -21.19 5.42 3.03
N ARG A 4 -20.96 5.26 4.33
CA ARG A 4 -20.40 4.04 4.93
C ARG A 4 -21.45 3.40 5.82
N THR A 5 -21.71 2.12 5.61
CA THR A 5 -22.67 1.34 6.38
C THR A 5 -21.91 0.36 7.25
N TYR A 6 -22.35 0.20 8.50
CA TYR A 6 -21.70 -0.66 9.48
C TYR A 6 -22.68 -1.71 10.02
N ALA A 7 -22.17 -2.90 10.31
CA ALA A 7 -22.95 -3.93 10.98
C ALA A 7 -23.34 -3.49 12.39
N ALA A 8 -24.59 -3.72 12.78
CA ALA A 8 -25.16 -3.29 14.07
C ALA A 8 -24.45 -3.90 15.31
N GLY A 9 -23.72 -5.00 15.13
CA GLY A 9 -22.92 -5.62 16.19
C GLY A 9 -21.52 -5.02 16.30
N MET A 10 -20.53 -5.73 15.77
CA MET A 10 -19.09 -5.43 15.92
C MET A 10 -18.61 -4.15 15.20
N GLY A 11 -19.51 -3.35 14.62
CA GLY A 11 -19.17 -2.10 13.95
C GLY A 11 -18.32 -2.29 12.69
N TRP A 12 -18.36 -3.46 12.06
CA TRP A 12 -17.62 -3.70 10.82
C TRP A 12 -18.24 -2.94 9.66
N LEU A 13 -17.40 -2.30 8.85
CA LEU A 13 -17.83 -1.72 7.57
C LEU A 13 -18.40 -2.83 6.68
N THR A 14 -19.66 -2.69 6.27
CA THR A 14 -20.38 -3.62 5.39
C THR A 14 -20.52 -3.08 3.98
N SER A 15 -20.56 -1.76 3.81
CA SER A 15 -20.52 -1.14 2.49
C SER A 15 -19.94 0.26 2.51
N GLU A 16 -19.39 0.65 1.37
CA GLU A 16 -18.93 1.99 1.06
C GLU A 16 -19.45 2.39 -0.31
N ARG A 17 -20.11 3.55 -0.40
CA ARG A 17 -20.63 4.09 -1.65
C ARG A 17 -20.30 5.55 -1.78
N THR A 18 -19.60 5.93 -2.83
CA THR A 18 -19.28 7.32 -3.18
C THR A 18 -20.02 7.71 -4.44
N VAL A 19 -20.79 8.80 -4.39
CA VAL A 19 -21.55 9.34 -5.52
C VAL A 19 -21.34 10.84 -5.73
N ARG A 20 -21.43 11.29 -6.97
CA ARG A 20 -21.49 12.69 -7.38
C ARG A 20 -22.67 12.88 -8.35
N GLY A 21 -23.75 13.50 -7.88
CA GLY A 21 -25.00 13.52 -8.64
C GLY A 21 -25.49 12.08 -8.89
N THR A 22 -25.69 11.71 -10.15
CA THR A 22 -26.04 10.34 -10.55
C THR A 22 -24.83 9.43 -10.78
N ALA A 23 -23.62 9.99 -10.86
CA ALA A 23 -22.41 9.20 -11.09
C ALA A 23 -22.01 8.46 -9.80
N VAL A 24 -21.78 7.15 -9.93
CA VAL A 24 -21.20 6.31 -8.89
C VAL A 24 -19.69 6.27 -9.11
N ILE A 25 -18.92 6.61 -8.08
CA ILE A 25 -17.45 6.66 -8.10
C ILE A 25 -16.87 5.43 -7.40
N GLN A 26 -17.51 4.99 -6.31
CA GLN A 26 -17.22 3.74 -5.62
C GLN A 26 -18.52 3.11 -5.14
N ASP A 27 -18.58 1.78 -5.15
CA ASP A 27 -19.71 1.01 -4.63
C ASP A 27 -19.23 -0.38 -4.25
N ARG A 28 -18.92 -0.56 -2.97
CA ARG A 28 -18.32 -1.79 -2.45
C ARG A 28 -19.13 -2.34 -1.31
N SER A 29 -19.28 -3.64 -1.30
CA SER A 29 -19.85 -4.40 -0.19
C SER A 29 -18.85 -5.42 0.31
N TYR A 30 -18.83 -5.60 1.63
CA TYR A 30 -17.85 -6.42 2.33
C TYR A 30 -18.58 -7.50 3.11
N THR A 31 -18.23 -8.76 2.87
CA THR A 31 -18.66 -9.87 3.72
C THR A 31 -17.51 -10.33 4.59
N ARG A 32 -17.82 -10.81 5.79
CA ARG A 32 -16.82 -11.33 6.71
C ARG A 32 -17.23 -12.69 7.25
N THR A 33 -16.24 -13.53 7.54
CA THR A 33 -16.43 -14.74 8.33
C THR A 33 -16.89 -14.38 9.75
N ASN A 34 -17.39 -15.36 10.50
CA ASN A 34 -17.76 -15.15 11.91
C ASN A 34 -16.58 -14.67 12.77
N GLY A 35 -15.35 -14.99 12.39
CA GLY A 35 -14.12 -14.51 13.04
C GLY A 35 -13.66 -13.11 12.59
N GLY A 36 -14.42 -12.44 11.73
CA GLY A 36 -14.17 -11.06 11.28
C GLY A 36 -13.21 -10.89 10.12
N ARG A 37 -12.78 -11.99 9.50
CA ARG A 37 -11.95 -11.90 8.29
C ARG A 37 -12.80 -11.60 7.09
N LEU A 38 -12.29 -10.74 6.22
CA LEU A 38 -12.93 -10.40 4.95
C LEU A 38 -13.05 -11.66 4.09
N SER A 39 -14.25 -12.13 3.79
CA SER A 39 -14.49 -13.29 2.93
C SER A 39 -14.77 -12.89 1.49
N SER A 40 -15.36 -11.70 1.26
CA SER A 40 -15.51 -11.17 -0.09
C SER A 40 -15.60 -9.65 -0.12
N VAL A 41 -15.21 -9.10 -1.26
CA VAL A 41 -15.50 -7.73 -1.71
C VAL A 41 -16.32 -7.85 -2.98
N SER A 42 -17.45 -7.17 -3.06
CA SER A 42 -18.27 -7.11 -4.28
C SER A 42 -18.47 -5.65 -4.69
N SER A 43 -18.28 -5.39 -5.97
CA SER A 43 -18.36 -4.07 -6.61
C SER A 43 -18.90 -4.21 -8.04
N PRO A 44 -19.70 -3.25 -8.53
CA PRO A 44 -20.13 -3.22 -9.92
C PRO A 44 -19.01 -2.80 -10.89
N PHE A 45 -17.87 -2.31 -10.38
CA PHE A 45 -16.72 -1.93 -11.20
C PHE A 45 -15.85 -3.17 -11.50
N ALA A 46 -15.44 -3.30 -12.75
CA ALA A 46 -14.56 -4.38 -13.18
C ALA A 46 -13.22 -4.31 -12.42
N GLY A 47 -12.66 -5.46 -12.05
CA GLY A 47 -11.38 -5.52 -11.31
C GLY A 47 -11.51 -5.50 -9.79
N GLU A 48 -12.69 -5.18 -9.25
CA GLU A 48 -12.84 -4.85 -7.83
C GLU A 48 -13.48 -5.94 -6.97
N SER A 49 -14.04 -7.00 -7.59
CA SER A 49 -14.72 -8.07 -6.87
C SER A 49 -13.79 -9.26 -6.61
N TRP A 50 -13.70 -9.69 -5.35
CA TRP A 50 -12.75 -10.70 -4.88
C TRP A 50 -13.36 -11.58 -3.79
N ASP A 51 -13.03 -12.88 -3.81
CA ASP A 51 -13.31 -13.82 -2.74
C ASP A 51 -12.01 -14.27 -2.06
N TYR A 52 -12.03 -14.39 -0.73
CA TYR A 52 -10.84 -14.71 0.07
C TYR A 52 -11.02 -15.99 0.88
N GLY A 53 -10.05 -16.89 0.75
CA GLY A 53 -9.98 -18.14 1.52
C GLY A 53 -8.87 -18.12 2.56
N TYR A 54 -9.11 -18.75 3.70
CA TYR A 54 -8.16 -18.82 4.81
C TYR A 54 -7.93 -20.26 5.25
N ASP A 55 -6.72 -20.56 5.73
CA ASP A 55 -6.43 -21.83 6.39
C ASP A 55 -6.95 -21.87 7.85
N ALA A 56 -6.79 -23.01 8.51
CA ALA A 56 -7.20 -23.20 9.91
C ALA A 56 -6.43 -22.29 10.91
N ARG A 57 -5.26 -21.79 10.53
CA ARG A 57 -4.49 -20.78 11.28
C ARG A 57 -4.85 -19.37 10.87
N GLN A 58 -5.92 -19.21 10.11
CA GLN A 58 -6.50 -17.93 9.79
C GLN A 58 -5.56 -17.08 8.91
N ARG A 59 -4.73 -17.72 8.08
CA ARG A 59 -3.84 -17.08 7.10
C ARG A 59 -4.46 -17.15 5.71
N LEU A 60 -4.29 -16.11 4.90
CA LEU A 60 -4.85 -16.02 3.54
C LEU A 60 -4.22 -17.08 2.64
N VAL A 61 -5.00 -18.00 2.09
CA VAL A 61 -4.49 -19.04 1.16
C VAL A 61 -4.99 -18.87 -0.28
N SER A 62 -6.09 -18.13 -0.47
CA SER A 62 -6.58 -17.77 -1.80
C SER A 62 -7.16 -16.36 -1.82
N ALA A 63 -6.91 -15.64 -2.92
CA ALA A 63 -7.65 -14.46 -3.32
C ALA A 63 -8.10 -14.69 -4.77
N THR A 64 -9.39 -14.98 -4.96
CA THR A 64 -9.99 -15.31 -6.25
C THR A 64 -10.66 -14.07 -6.81
N HIS A 65 -10.29 -13.67 -8.02
CA HIS A 65 -10.90 -12.53 -8.69
C HIS A 65 -12.21 -12.97 -9.35
N VAL A 66 -13.30 -12.27 -9.05
CA VAL A 66 -14.61 -12.56 -9.64
C VAL A 66 -14.62 -12.10 -11.10
N GLY A 67 -14.60 -13.06 -12.04
CA GLY A 67 -14.68 -12.80 -13.47
C GLY A 67 -13.33 -12.69 -14.19
N SER A 68 -12.19 -12.91 -13.52
CA SER A 68 -10.86 -12.97 -14.15
C SER A 68 -9.96 -13.98 -13.44
N PRO A 69 -10.08 -15.29 -13.74
CA PRO A 69 -9.26 -16.32 -13.09
C PRO A 69 -7.74 -16.15 -13.31
N ALA A 70 -7.33 -15.37 -14.30
CA ALA A 70 -5.92 -15.05 -14.54
C ALA A 70 -5.31 -14.19 -13.42
N ASP A 71 -6.14 -13.47 -12.66
CA ASP A 71 -5.71 -12.61 -11.56
C ASP A 71 -5.68 -13.32 -10.20
N ASP A 72 -6.18 -14.56 -10.14
CA ASP A 72 -6.25 -15.38 -8.94
C ASP A 72 -4.89 -15.56 -8.28
N GLN A 73 -4.89 -15.51 -6.95
CA GLN A 73 -3.69 -15.66 -6.14
C GLN A 73 -3.83 -16.83 -5.18
N ALA A 74 -2.79 -17.65 -5.11
CA ALA A 74 -2.68 -18.76 -4.17
C ALA A 74 -1.43 -18.59 -3.30
N PHE A 75 -1.57 -18.89 -2.01
CA PHE A 75 -0.51 -18.74 -1.02
C PHE A 75 -0.34 -20.02 -0.21
N THR A 76 0.90 -20.41 0.04
CA THR A 76 1.20 -21.50 0.98
C THR A 76 2.18 -21.04 2.03
N TYR A 77 2.13 -21.69 3.19
CA TYR A 77 2.99 -21.34 4.30
C TYR A 77 3.49 -22.60 5.00
N ASP A 78 4.68 -22.50 5.59
CA ASP A 78 5.20 -23.54 6.46
C ASP A 78 4.61 -23.47 7.89
N THR A 79 5.13 -24.35 8.75
CA THR A 79 4.75 -24.47 10.17
C THR A 79 5.20 -23.29 11.03
N LEU A 80 6.21 -22.53 10.59
CA LEU A 80 6.71 -21.33 11.27
C LEU A 80 5.95 -20.07 10.84
N GLY A 81 4.96 -20.18 9.95
CA GLY A 81 4.18 -19.04 9.48
C GLY A 81 4.78 -18.33 8.27
N ARG A 82 5.88 -18.84 7.70
CA ARG A 82 6.58 -18.19 6.60
C ARG A 82 5.91 -18.54 5.28
N LEU A 83 5.79 -17.58 4.37
CA LEU A 83 5.22 -17.79 3.05
C LEU A 83 6.17 -18.67 2.23
N THR A 84 5.72 -19.82 1.75
CA THR A 84 6.53 -20.76 0.93
C THR A 84 6.22 -20.69 -0.56
N PHE A 85 5.08 -20.11 -0.92
CA PHE A 85 4.67 -19.94 -2.31
C PHE A 85 3.69 -18.77 -2.45
N ASN A 86 3.80 -18.03 -3.54
CA ASN A 86 2.79 -17.09 -4.05
C ASN A 86 2.66 -17.34 -5.56
N SER A 87 1.47 -17.62 -6.09
CA SER A 87 1.29 -17.91 -7.52
C SER A 87 1.79 -16.81 -8.47
N ARG A 88 1.90 -15.55 -8.01
CA ARG A 88 2.44 -14.43 -8.80
C ARG A 88 3.96 -14.37 -8.88
N LEU A 89 4.66 -15.00 -7.94
CA LEU A 89 6.13 -14.93 -7.85
C LEU A 89 6.79 -16.31 -7.94
N GLY A 90 6.15 -17.35 -7.41
CA GLY A 90 6.68 -18.70 -7.28
C GLY A 90 7.05 -19.05 -5.84
N GLU A 91 8.05 -19.91 -5.70
CA GLU A 91 8.49 -20.45 -4.42
C GLU A 91 9.34 -19.47 -3.61
N TYR A 92 9.27 -19.62 -2.29
CA TYR A 92 10.03 -18.83 -1.33
C TYR A 92 10.95 -19.74 -0.52
N THR A 93 12.19 -19.31 -0.34
CA THR A 93 13.16 -20.02 0.50
C THR A 93 13.71 -19.13 1.60
N TYR A 94 14.23 -19.77 2.65
CA TYR A 94 14.72 -19.11 3.86
C TYR A 94 16.02 -19.78 4.33
N GLY A 95 16.88 -19.01 4.99
CA GLY A 95 18.08 -19.53 5.63
C GLY A 95 17.82 -20.07 7.04
N THR A 96 18.86 -20.65 7.67
CA THR A 96 18.81 -21.11 9.06
C THR A 96 19.19 -20.02 10.07
N ALA A 97 20.15 -19.15 9.72
CA ALA A 97 20.64 -18.09 10.60
C ALA A 97 19.61 -16.95 10.80
N GLN A 98 18.86 -16.62 9.75
CA GLN A 98 17.79 -15.63 9.76
C GLN A 98 16.50 -16.30 9.26
N PRO A 99 15.84 -17.12 10.10
CA PRO A 99 14.78 -18.02 9.66
C PRO A 99 13.59 -17.30 9.05
N HIS A 100 13.35 -16.03 9.39
CA HIS A 100 12.24 -15.24 8.85
C HIS A 100 12.64 -14.30 7.70
N ALA A 101 13.92 -14.26 7.32
CA ALA A 101 14.40 -13.46 6.19
C ALA A 101 14.31 -14.28 4.90
N VAL A 102 13.48 -13.82 3.96
CA VAL A 102 13.33 -14.44 2.63
C VAL A 102 14.67 -14.42 1.93
N ARG A 103 15.18 -15.57 1.47
CA ARG A 103 16.41 -15.67 0.67
C ARG A 103 16.12 -15.62 -0.83
N THR A 104 15.05 -16.29 -1.25
CA THR A 104 14.55 -16.20 -2.63
C THR A 104 13.03 -16.09 -2.64
N ALA A 105 12.49 -15.40 -3.64
CA ALA A 105 11.07 -15.37 -3.98
C ALA A 105 10.94 -15.41 -5.51
N GLY A 106 10.61 -16.59 -6.05
CA GLY A 106 10.72 -16.85 -7.48
C GLY A 106 12.15 -16.66 -7.98
N ALA A 107 12.30 -15.88 -9.05
CA ALA A 107 13.61 -15.53 -9.62
C ALA A 107 14.40 -14.49 -8.80
N ASN A 108 13.79 -13.87 -7.79
CA ASN A 108 14.44 -12.84 -7.00
C ASN A 108 15.27 -13.46 -5.87
N ALA A 109 16.49 -12.96 -5.68
CA ALA A 109 17.33 -13.27 -4.54
C ALA A 109 17.45 -12.06 -3.62
N TYR A 110 17.61 -12.32 -2.31
CA TYR A 110 17.65 -11.30 -1.27
C TYR A 110 18.81 -11.55 -0.31
N THR A 111 19.41 -10.47 0.17
CA THR A 111 20.49 -10.52 1.18
C THR A 111 20.22 -9.52 2.29
N TYR A 112 20.84 -9.75 3.44
CA TYR A 112 20.62 -8.97 4.66
C TYR A 112 21.94 -8.78 5.41
N ASP A 113 22.02 -7.70 6.19
CA ASP A 113 23.06 -7.54 7.18
C ASP A 113 22.77 -8.36 8.45
N ALA A 114 23.67 -8.28 9.43
CA ALA A 114 23.53 -8.99 10.70
C ALA A 114 22.33 -8.53 11.55
N ASN A 115 21.88 -7.28 11.36
CA ASN A 115 20.71 -6.73 12.06
C ASN A 115 19.39 -7.12 11.38
N GLY A 116 19.44 -7.80 10.23
CA GLY A 116 18.26 -8.20 9.47
C GLY A 116 17.75 -7.14 8.49
N ASN A 117 18.53 -6.07 8.27
CA ASN A 117 18.19 -5.08 7.25
C ASN A 117 18.50 -5.64 5.86
N MET A 118 17.54 -5.55 4.93
CA MET A 118 17.73 -6.02 3.56
C MET A 118 18.80 -5.17 2.86
N LEU A 119 19.85 -5.80 2.32
CA LEU A 119 20.93 -5.15 1.56
C LEU A 119 20.68 -5.19 0.06
N SER A 120 20.04 -6.26 -0.43
CA SER A 120 19.62 -6.37 -1.82
C SER A 120 18.37 -7.23 -1.95
N GLY A 121 17.58 -7.00 -3.00
CA GLY A 121 16.35 -7.75 -3.22
C GLY A 121 15.46 -7.20 -4.32
N GLY A 122 15.00 -8.05 -5.24
CA GLY A 122 14.05 -7.66 -6.30
C GLY A 122 14.49 -6.42 -7.07
N GLY A 123 15.68 -6.48 -7.67
CA GLY A 123 16.25 -5.40 -8.49
C GLY A 123 16.79 -4.19 -7.73
N ARG A 124 16.80 -4.22 -6.39
CA ARG A 124 17.23 -3.10 -5.54
C ARG A 124 18.44 -3.45 -4.69
N THR A 125 19.24 -2.43 -4.38
CA THR A 125 20.26 -2.43 -3.33
C THR A 125 19.91 -1.35 -2.32
N MET A 126 20.18 -1.58 -1.04
CA MET A 126 19.82 -0.66 0.04
C MET A 126 20.99 -0.39 0.98
N ARG A 127 21.04 0.83 1.53
CA ARG A 127 21.91 1.18 2.66
C ARG A 127 21.09 1.71 3.82
N TRP A 128 21.57 1.43 5.01
CA TRP A 128 20.94 1.76 6.28
C TRP A 128 21.88 2.65 7.09
N ASN A 129 21.32 3.59 7.84
CA ASN A 129 22.11 4.41 8.76
C ASN A 129 22.36 3.66 10.09
N ALA A 130 23.15 4.27 10.98
CA ALA A 130 23.55 3.67 12.26
C ALA A 130 22.36 3.36 13.20
N GLU A 131 21.19 3.94 12.95
CA GLU A 131 19.96 3.71 13.71
C GLU A 131 19.03 2.69 13.03
N ASN A 132 19.54 1.90 12.08
CA ASN A 132 18.78 0.91 11.29
C ASN A 132 17.60 1.51 10.51
N ARG A 133 17.76 2.73 10.00
CA ARG A 133 16.76 3.36 9.11
C ARG A 133 17.28 3.38 7.68
N LEU A 134 16.39 3.11 6.71
CA LEU A 134 16.74 3.04 5.29
C LEU A 134 17.23 4.42 4.84
N ALA A 135 18.50 4.53 4.47
CA ALA A 135 19.14 5.79 4.09
C ALA A 135 19.19 5.98 2.58
N GLN A 136 19.28 4.88 1.81
CA GLN A 136 19.42 4.93 0.36
C GLN A 136 18.93 3.65 -0.31
N VAL A 137 18.34 3.79 -1.50
CA VAL A 137 17.96 2.69 -2.40
C VAL A 137 18.52 2.99 -3.79
N TRP A 138 19.12 1.99 -4.42
CA TRP A 138 19.46 1.99 -5.85
C TRP A 138 18.60 0.96 -6.56
N SER A 139 18.11 1.32 -7.75
CA SER A 139 17.38 0.44 -8.66
C SER A 139 17.62 0.84 -10.11
N ALA A 140 16.97 0.13 -11.05
CA ALA A 140 17.03 0.48 -12.47
C ALA A 140 16.38 1.86 -12.75
N GLU A 141 15.43 2.26 -11.91
CA GLU A 141 14.68 3.52 -12.02
C GLU A 141 15.45 4.73 -11.46
N GLY A 142 16.53 4.49 -10.71
CA GLY A 142 17.40 5.55 -10.19
C GLY A 142 17.83 5.32 -8.75
N THR A 143 18.18 6.41 -8.07
CA THR A 143 18.59 6.41 -6.66
C THR A 143 17.62 7.26 -5.85
N ALA A 144 17.19 6.73 -4.71
CA ALA A 144 16.45 7.49 -3.71
C ALA A 144 17.25 7.57 -2.40
N THR A 145 17.31 8.73 -1.76
CA THR A 145 17.91 8.94 -0.43
C THR A 145 16.88 9.42 0.57
N PHE A 146 17.11 9.16 1.86
CA PHE A 146 16.15 9.47 2.92
C PHE A 146 16.86 10.10 4.13
N GLY A 147 16.26 11.16 4.67
CA GLY A 147 16.66 11.85 5.89
C GLY A 147 15.57 11.79 6.94
N TYR A 148 15.97 11.70 8.20
CA TYR A 148 15.08 11.51 9.35
C TYR A 148 15.34 12.57 10.42
N ASP A 149 14.30 12.93 11.17
CA ASP A 149 14.45 13.75 12.36
C ASP A 149 14.94 12.93 13.57
N GLY A 150 15.08 13.59 14.72
CA GLY A 150 15.51 12.97 15.98
C GLY A 150 14.54 11.93 16.53
N ASP A 151 13.26 11.98 16.14
CA ASP A 151 12.24 11.00 16.52
C ASP A 151 12.17 9.82 15.53
N GLY A 152 12.92 9.88 14.44
CA GLY A 152 12.95 8.88 13.39
C GLY A 152 11.84 8.98 12.36
N ARG A 153 11.14 10.12 12.28
CA ARG A 153 10.22 10.39 11.16
C ARG A 153 11.03 10.81 9.94
N ARG A 154 10.64 10.31 8.76
CA ARG A 154 11.25 10.73 7.50
C ARG A 154 10.83 12.16 7.21
N VAL A 155 11.80 13.08 7.15
CA VAL A 155 11.58 14.50 6.89
C VAL A 155 12.11 14.94 5.54
N VAL A 156 13.02 14.17 4.94
CA VAL A 156 13.55 14.42 3.59
C VAL A 156 13.58 13.13 2.78
N MET A 157 13.23 13.24 1.51
CA MET A 157 13.52 12.23 0.49
C MET A 157 14.10 12.94 -0.74
N SER A 158 15.05 12.33 -1.44
CA SER A 158 15.48 12.85 -2.75
C SER A 158 15.56 11.73 -3.76
N ASP A 159 15.04 11.97 -4.95
CA ASP A 159 15.05 11.06 -6.09
C ASP A 159 15.17 11.82 -7.43
N GLY A 160 14.86 11.15 -8.55
CA GLY A 160 14.90 11.77 -9.87
C GLY A 160 13.91 12.93 -10.08
N ALA A 161 12.85 13.02 -9.26
CA ALA A 161 11.85 14.07 -9.33
C ALA A 161 12.24 15.33 -8.53
N GLY A 162 13.16 15.21 -7.56
CA GLY A 162 13.61 16.35 -6.78
C GLY A 162 14.02 16.05 -5.35
N VAL A 163 13.96 17.08 -4.52
CA VAL A 163 14.09 16.96 -3.06
C VAL A 163 12.73 17.24 -2.45
N HIS A 164 12.25 16.29 -1.65
CA HIS A 164 10.96 16.29 -0.98
C HIS A 164 11.18 16.56 0.50
N HIS A 165 10.56 17.59 1.03
CA HIS A 165 10.55 17.94 2.44
C HIS A 165 9.17 17.66 3.03
N PHE A 166 9.10 16.81 4.05
CA PHE A 166 7.86 16.45 4.73
C PHE A 166 7.71 17.26 6.02
N VAL A 167 6.60 17.99 6.15
CA VAL A 167 6.27 18.78 7.34
C VAL A 167 5.08 18.11 8.03
N GLY A 168 5.40 17.15 8.90
CA GLY A 168 4.41 16.24 9.46
C GLY A 168 3.72 15.41 8.36
N ASP A 169 2.46 15.05 8.60
CA ASP A 169 1.65 14.28 7.65
C ASP A 169 0.84 15.19 6.69
N ASP A 170 0.89 16.51 6.91
CA ASP A 170 -0.03 17.47 6.27
C ASP A 170 0.55 18.14 5.02
N TYR A 171 1.88 18.23 4.90
CA TYR A 171 2.53 18.94 3.80
C TYR A 171 3.77 18.24 3.28
N GLU A 172 3.95 18.37 1.97
CA GLU A 172 5.16 18.03 1.25
C GLU A 172 5.56 19.24 0.39
N VAL A 173 6.81 19.66 0.51
CA VAL A 173 7.41 20.69 -0.36
C VAL A 173 8.46 20.01 -1.23
N ARG A 174 8.27 20.06 -2.54
CA ARG A 174 9.16 19.44 -3.51
C ARG A 174 9.91 20.48 -4.32
N ASP A 175 11.23 20.46 -4.26
CA ASP A 175 12.12 21.19 -5.15
C ASP A 175 12.25 20.41 -6.46
N VAL A 176 11.54 20.83 -7.52
CA VAL A 176 11.29 20.03 -8.74
C VAL A 176 12.47 19.98 -9.74
N ASN A 177 13.71 20.02 -9.25
CA ASN A 177 14.93 20.04 -10.08
C ASN A 177 14.97 21.17 -11.15
N VAL A 178 14.15 22.21 -10.97
CA VAL A 178 14.17 23.44 -11.77
C VAL A 178 14.50 24.60 -10.83
N PRO A 179 15.59 25.36 -11.06
CA PRO A 179 16.01 26.43 -10.17
C PRO A 179 14.88 27.42 -9.85
N GLY A 180 14.60 27.60 -8.56
CA GLY A 180 13.58 28.52 -8.06
C GLY A 180 12.13 28.04 -8.20
N GLN A 181 11.89 26.79 -8.63
CA GLN A 181 10.55 26.20 -8.65
C GLN A 181 10.38 25.18 -7.54
N THR A 182 9.29 25.34 -6.81
CA THR A 182 8.85 24.39 -5.79
C THR A 182 7.38 24.04 -6.04
N GLU A 183 7.02 22.82 -5.71
CA GLU A 183 5.64 22.36 -5.70
C GLU A 183 5.26 22.00 -4.26
N VAL A 184 4.10 22.47 -3.83
CA VAL A 184 3.59 22.17 -2.49
C VAL A 184 2.39 21.26 -2.63
N THR A 185 2.47 20.10 -1.99
CA THR A 185 1.33 19.21 -1.79
C THR A 185 0.82 19.37 -0.36
N LYS A 186 -0.46 19.68 -0.22
CA LYS A 186 -1.17 19.66 1.06
C LYS A 186 -2.04 18.40 1.13
N TYR A 187 -1.86 17.61 2.16
CA TYR A 187 -2.69 16.46 2.48
C TYR A 187 -3.77 16.88 3.48
N LEU A 188 -5.00 16.41 3.26
CA LEU A 188 -6.13 16.68 4.14
C LEU A 188 -6.67 15.34 4.63
N SER A 189 -6.53 15.10 5.93
CA SER A 189 -6.98 13.87 6.58
C SER A 189 -8.10 14.16 7.57
N LEU A 190 -9.10 13.28 7.61
CA LEU A 190 -10.19 13.31 8.60
C LEU A 190 -10.22 11.97 9.33
N GLY A 191 -10.06 12.00 10.65
CA GLY A 191 -10.03 10.78 11.47
C GLY A 191 -8.90 9.81 11.10
N GLY A 192 -7.76 10.33 10.61
CA GLY A 192 -6.61 9.53 10.17
C GLY A 192 -6.72 8.97 8.74
N VAL A 193 -7.77 9.29 8.00
CA VAL A 193 -7.96 8.87 6.60
C VAL A 193 -7.74 10.05 5.68
N LEU A 194 -6.88 9.88 4.67
CA LEU A 194 -6.67 10.88 3.62
C LEU A 194 -7.96 11.06 2.80
N VAL A 195 -8.49 12.28 2.75
CA VAL A 195 -9.74 12.60 2.03
C VAL A 195 -9.52 13.54 0.85
N ALA A 196 -8.41 14.27 0.83
CA ALA A 196 -8.03 15.08 -0.31
C ALA A 196 -6.52 15.37 -0.30
N ARG A 197 -5.97 15.63 -1.48
CA ARG A 197 -4.66 16.26 -1.63
C ARG A 197 -4.77 17.45 -2.57
N LYS A 198 -4.00 18.50 -2.30
CA LYS A 198 -3.91 19.68 -3.14
C LYS A 198 -2.47 19.89 -3.58
N VAL A 199 -2.21 19.78 -4.88
CA VAL A 199 -0.88 19.97 -5.48
C VAL A 199 -0.87 21.33 -6.18
N GLY A 200 -0.14 22.31 -5.63
CA GLY A 200 -0.24 23.70 -6.07
C GLY A 200 -1.68 24.21 -5.96
N ASN A 201 -2.35 24.43 -7.10
CA ASN A 201 -3.77 24.84 -7.15
C ASN A 201 -4.73 23.69 -7.46
N GLU A 202 -4.23 22.51 -7.80
CA GLU A 202 -5.03 21.36 -8.21
C GLU A 202 -5.52 20.58 -6.99
N LEU A 203 -6.84 20.51 -6.81
CA LEU A 203 -7.45 19.71 -5.75
C LEU A 203 -7.88 18.35 -6.30
N ARG A 204 -7.48 17.30 -5.60
CA ARG A 204 -7.92 15.92 -5.80
C ARG A 204 -8.62 15.43 -4.54
N TRP A 205 -9.83 14.92 -4.68
CA TRP A 205 -10.51 14.18 -3.61
C TRP A 205 -10.04 12.73 -3.67
N VAL A 206 -9.65 12.20 -2.51
CA VAL A 206 -9.13 10.84 -2.37
C VAL A 206 -10.23 9.97 -1.79
N HIS A 207 -10.54 8.89 -2.49
CA HIS A 207 -11.52 7.91 -2.06
C HIS A 207 -10.79 6.62 -1.72
N THR A 208 -10.78 6.27 -0.43
CA THR A 208 -10.04 5.13 0.09
C THR A 208 -10.85 3.84 0.06
N ASP A 209 -10.21 2.70 0.30
CA ASP A 209 -10.88 1.44 0.57
C ASP A 209 -11.05 1.19 2.09
N HIS A 210 -11.55 0.01 2.45
CA HIS A 210 -11.75 -0.39 3.85
C HIS A 210 -10.48 -0.46 4.71
N GLN A 211 -9.28 -0.43 4.12
CA GLN A 211 -7.99 -0.39 4.82
C GLN A 211 -7.39 1.02 4.85
N GLY A 212 -8.06 2.00 4.24
CA GLY A 212 -7.55 3.37 4.11
C GLY A 212 -6.59 3.56 2.92
N SER A 213 -6.43 2.56 2.05
CA SER A 213 -5.62 2.71 0.84
C SER A 213 -6.37 3.51 -0.21
N THR A 214 -5.69 4.42 -0.94
CA THR A 214 -6.32 5.14 -2.06
C THR A 214 -6.82 4.17 -3.11
N ASN A 215 -8.11 4.22 -3.42
CA ASN A 215 -8.71 3.43 -4.49
C ASN A 215 -8.93 4.24 -5.77
N VAL A 216 -9.50 5.44 -5.64
CA VAL A 216 -9.79 6.31 -6.79
C VAL A 216 -9.68 7.77 -6.37
N GLU A 217 -9.25 8.62 -7.29
CA GLU A 217 -9.26 10.07 -7.10
C GLU A 217 -10.29 10.73 -8.01
N THR A 218 -10.84 11.84 -7.56
CA THR A 218 -11.63 12.72 -8.43
C THR A 218 -11.12 14.15 -8.40
N ASP A 219 -11.21 14.85 -9.51
CA ASP A 219 -10.89 16.27 -9.61
C ASP A 219 -11.86 17.16 -8.80
N ALA A 220 -11.63 18.48 -8.84
CA ALA A 220 -12.49 19.45 -8.17
C ALA A 220 -13.95 19.44 -8.68
N GLY A 221 -14.19 19.03 -9.93
CA GLY A 221 -15.50 18.85 -10.52
C GLY A 221 -16.20 17.55 -10.11
N GLY A 222 -15.45 16.58 -9.57
CA GLY A 222 -15.90 15.25 -9.21
C GLY A 222 -15.79 14.23 -10.35
N ALA A 223 -15.03 14.53 -11.41
CA ALA A 223 -14.68 13.57 -12.45
C ALA A 223 -13.51 12.68 -11.97
N VAL A 224 -13.57 11.38 -12.28
CA VAL A 224 -12.48 10.43 -11.98
C VAL A 224 -11.24 10.79 -12.79
N VAL A 225 -10.07 10.74 -12.15
CA VAL A 225 -8.76 11.06 -12.74
C VAL A 225 -7.69 10.04 -12.39
#